data_AF-A0A8H3ICB4-F1
#
_entry.id   AF-A0A8H3ICB4-F1
#
_cell.length_a   1.000
_cell.length_b   1.000
_cell.length_c   1.000
_cell.angle_alpha   90.00
_cell.angle_beta   90.00
_cell.angle_gamma   90.00
#
_symmetry.space_group_name_H-M   'P 1'
#
loop_
_entity.id
_entity.type
_entity.pdbx_description
1 polymer ?
#
loop_
_entity_poly.entity_id
_entity_poly.type
_entity_poly.pdbx_seq_one_letter_code
_entity_poly.pdbx_strand_id
1 'polypeptide(L)'
;MDLIESEGYPEWKDPSAFPDIVREWFKGQKASLFYYRPISSSEDIAFALQKCKGTTIIPEELSSSEISAYNLTQLVHEFMILQQAHLDGVTGSNQDLLFSCIDGSTVEITCPCGSWKGVDRTPMFTVRRDRGYKLTDSKRCKSGECPWQVKMYPSSREYIGVYPSRTGLRSEGTQKTEPLIHPILRAENNLSITTETVELECKLCKEQGKFRRDNSKEFTPTFQDKRPRWTLGDTCPLYITRVIKCHRCNYQSALIPVDENIAFIEAHPMRDFVEYFGNFDDVVKAGLLDAWPSQRREPKRKRKIITDMEDTGMEDQPLKSITTNKHQKQTNHPQQYNTIWPKRMIFKLYERFAKQLSWK
;
A
#
# COMPACT_ATOMS: atom_id res chain seq x y z
N MET A 1 8.71 29.31 -33.54
CA MET A 1 8.74 27.85 -33.79
C MET A 1 7.82 27.63 -34.95
N ASP A 2 8.38 27.48 -36.14
CA ASP A 2 7.60 27.28 -37.35
C ASP A 2 7.05 25.85 -37.34
N LEU A 3 5.72 25.74 -37.41
CA LEU A 3 5.02 24.47 -37.49
C LEU A 3 5.37 23.84 -38.84
N ILE A 4 6.24 22.82 -38.80
CA ILE A 4 6.59 22.01 -39.96
C ILE A 4 5.32 21.26 -40.37
N GLU A 5 4.77 21.59 -41.54
CA GLU A 5 3.74 20.81 -42.23
C GLU A 5 4.33 19.44 -42.58
N SER A 6 4.17 18.45 -41.69
CA SER A 6 4.58 17.07 -41.97
C SER A 6 3.58 16.41 -42.91
N GLU A 7 4.04 16.03 -44.10
CA GLU A 7 3.25 15.29 -45.09
C GLU A 7 2.63 14.01 -44.49
N GLY A 8 1.30 13.89 -44.61
CA GLY A 8 0.63 12.60 -44.75
C GLY A 8 0.05 11.90 -43.52
N TYR A 9 0.04 12.51 -42.32
CA TYR A 9 -0.72 11.93 -41.21
C TYR A 9 -2.15 12.45 -41.17
N PRO A 10 -3.17 11.56 -41.04
CA PRO A 10 -4.54 11.98 -40.88
C PRO A 10 -4.67 12.81 -39.61
N GLU A 11 -5.20 14.01 -39.75
CA GLU A 11 -5.49 14.92 -38.64
C GLU A 11 -6.39 14.22 -37.61
N TRP A 12 -5.96 14.16 -36.34
CA TRP A 12 -6.72 13.52 -35.28
C TRP A 12 -7.86 14.45 -34.85
N LYS A 13 -9.06 14.19 -35.34
CA LYS A 13 -10.24 14.99 -34.98
C LYS A 13 -10.81 14.64 -33.60
N ASP A 14 -10.56 13.40 -33.14
CA ASP A 14 -11.13 12.86 -31.90
C ASP A 14 -10.18 11.83 -31.25
N PRO A 15 -10.19 11.64 -29.91
CA PRO A 15 -9.36 10.63 -29.24
C PRO A 15 -9.56 9.19 -29.74
N SER A 16 -10.71 8.86 -30.33
CA SER A 16 -10.96 7.57 -30.99
C SER A 16 -10.13 7.35 -32.25
N ALA A 17 -9.65 8.44 -32.88
CA ALA A 17 -8.77 8.43 -34.04
C ALA A 17 -7.28 8.25 -33.69
N PHE A 18 -6.92 8.14 -32.40
CA PHE A 18 -5.54 7.93 -32.00
C PHE A 18 -4.95 6.65 -32.61
N PRO A 19 -3.71 6.72 -33.17
CA PRO A 19 -2.94 5.53 -33.48
C PRO A 19 -2.79 4.65 -32.25
N ASP A 20 -2.69 3.33 -32.43
CA ASP A 20 -2.66 2.36 -31.33
C ASP A 20 -1.64 2.70 -30.25
N ILE A 21 -0.45 3.18 -30.65
CA ILE A 21 0.62 3.55 -29.73
C ILE A 21 0.26 4.77 -28.85
N VAL A 22 -0.43 5.76 -29.42
CA VAL A 22 -0.93 6.94 -28.68
C VAL A 22 -2.06 6.51 -27.78
N ARG A 23 -2.98 5.69 -28.28
CA ARG A 23 -4.12 5.17 -27.52
C ARG A 23 -3.65 4.37 -26.30
N GLU A 24 -2.62 3.55 -26.44
CA GLU A 24 -2.05 2.76 -25.35
C GLU A 24 -1.30 3.64 -24.33
N TRP A 25 -0.54 4.64 -24.80
CA TRP A 25 0.06 5.66 -23.93
C TRP A 25 -1.04 6.42 -23.14
N PHE A 26 -2.07 6.87 -23.84
CA PHE A 26 -3.18 7.67 -23.32
C PHE A 26 -4.00 6.92 -22.27
N LYS A 27 -4.27 5.62 -22.49
CA LYS A 27 -4.87 4.73 -21.48
C LYS A 27 -4.05 4.69 -20.19
N GLY A 28 -2.72 4.67 -20.30
CA GLY A 28 -1.81 4.71 -19.15
C GLY A 28 -1.78 6.04 -18.40
N GLN A 29 -2.29 7.13 -19.00
CA GLN A 29 -2.31 8.46 -18.36
C GLN A 29 -3.60 8.78 -17.62
N LYS A 30 -4.61 7.89 -17.63
CA LYS A 30 -5.91 8.13 -16.99
C LYS A 30 -5.79 8.53 -15.52
N ALA A 31 -4.85 7.92 -14.79
CA ALA A 31 -4.61 8.18 -13.38
C ALA A 31 -3.82 9.48 -13.13
N SER A 32 -2.82 9.77 -13.97
CA SER A 32 -1.83 10.83 -13.77
C SER A 32 -2.26 12.20 -14.31
N LEU A 33 -3.01 12.21 -15.42
CA LEU A 33 -3.45 13.42 -16.11
C LEU A 33 -4.95 13.69 -15.93
N PHE A 34 -5.77 12.63 -15.89
CA PHE A 34 -7.22 12.75 -16.06
C PHE A 34 -8.06 12.34 -14.85
N TYR A 35 -7.46 11.94 -13.73
CA TYR A 35 -8.19 11.59 -12.50
C TYR A 35 -9.28 10.52 -12.70
N TYR A 36 -9.05 9.58 -13.62
CA TYR A 36 -10.04 8.58 -14.04
C TYR A 36 -11.33 9.16 -14.63
N ARG A 37 -11.39 10.47 -14.94
CA ARG A 37 -12.51 11.04 -15.68
C ARG A 37 -12.57 10.40 -17.08
N PRO A 38 -13.77 10.09 -17.57
CA PRO A 38 -13.95 9.74 -18.97
C PRO A 38 -13.50 10.93 -19.83
N ILE A 39 -12.85 10.62 -20.95
CA ILE A 39 -12.38 11.59 -21.93
C ILE A 39 -13.24 11.35 -23.16
N SER A 40 -14.09 12.32 -23.45
CA SER A 40 -15.09 12.27 -24.50
C SER A 40 -14.73 13.15 -25.69
N SER A 41 -13.85 14.14 -25.51
CA SER A 41 -13.52 15.11 -26.55
C SER A 41 -12.10 15.67 -26.44
N SER A 42 -11.71 16.48 -27.42
CA SER A 42 -10.48 17.28 -27.41
C SER A 42 -10.49 18.37 -26.32
N GLU A 43 -11.67 18.89 -25.94
CA GLU A 43 -11.78 19.89 -24.87
C GLU A 43 -11.34 19.31 -23.51
N ASP A 44 -11.71 18.07 -23.21
CA ASP A 44 -11.27 17.37 -21.99
C ASP A 44 -9.74 17.29 -21.88
N ILE A 45 -9.08 17.10 -23.04
CA ILE A 45 -7.62 17.00 -23.17
C ILE A 45 -6.98 18.37 -22.98
N ALA A 46 -7.50 19.40 -23.63
CA ALA A 46 -7.02 20.77 -23.49
C ALA A 46 -7.16 21.27 -22.04
N PHE A 47 -8.29 20.98 -21.39
CA PHE A 47 -8.52 21.32 -19.99
C PHE A 47 -7.49 20.67 -19.06
N ALA A 48 -7.25 19.36 -19.21
CA ALA A 48 -6.24 18.66 -18.43
C ALA A 48 -4.83 19.22 -18.66
N LEU A 49 -4.52 19.66 -19.89
CA LEU A 49 -3.21 20.25 -20.22
C LEU A 49 -3.00 21.59 -19.53
N GLN A 50 -4.01 22.45 -19.54
CA GLN A 50 -3.95 23.74 -18.85
C GLN A 50 -3.80 23.58 -17.35
N LYS A 51 -4.51 22.60 -16.76
CA LYS A 51 -4.33 22.23 -15.36
C LYS A 51 -2.87 21.82 -15.08
N CYS A 52 -2.27 21.05 -15.98
CA CYS A 52 -0.85 20.66 -15.89
C CYS A 52 0.13 21.83 -16.02
N LYS A 53 -0.23 22.89 -16.75
CA LYS A 53 0.55 24.12 -16.86
C LYS A 53 0.37 25.07 -15.68
N GLY A 54 -0.44 24.69 -14.67
CA GLY A 54 -0.73 25.52 -13.50
C GLY A 54 -1.63 26.71 -13.80
N THR A 55 -2.36 26.67 -14.91
CA THR A 55 -3.33 27.71 -15.26
C THR A 55 -4.64 27.39 -14.56
N THR A 56 -5.03 28.21 -13.59
CA THR A 56 -6.30 28.07 -12.87
C THR A 56 -7.43 28.57 -13.78
N ILE A 57 -7.84 27.76 -14.74
CA ILE A 57 -8.95 28.12 -15.62
C ILE A 57 -10.17 27.32 -15.20
N ILE A 58 -11.25 28.04 -14.89
CA ILE A 58 -12.57 27.44 -14.67
C ILE A 58 -13.03 26.91 -16.03
N PRO A 59 -13.54 25.65 -16.13
CA PRO A 59 -13.97 25.07 -17.41
C PRO A 59 -14.90 25.96 -18.25
N GLU A 60 -15.65 26.83 -17.59
CA GLU A 60 -16.63 27.76 -18.19
C GLU A 60 -16.01 29.05 -18.76
N GLU A 61 -14.76 29.37 -18.41
CA GLU A 61 -14.04 30.58 -18.86
C GLU A 61 -13.12 30.33 -20.05
N LEU A 62 -12.96 29.07 -20.47
CA LEU A 62 -12.25 28.75 -21.69
C LEU A 62 -13.08 29.20 -22.89
N SER A 63 -12.63 30.26 -23.55
CA SER A 63 -13.23 30.65 -24.81
C SER A 63 -13.10 29.48 -25.80
N SER A 64 -14.19 29.07 -26.45
CA SER A 64 -14.17 28.01 -27.47
C SER A 64 -13.15 28.30 -28.58
N SER A 65 -12.78 29.57 -28.78
CA SER A 65 -11.71 30.02 -29.68
C SER A 65 -10.29 29.62 -29.26
N GLU A 66 -9.98 29.54 -27.97
CA GLU A 66 -8.62 29.17 -27.51
C GLU A 66 -8.43 27.65 -27.50
N ILE A 67 -9.49 26.89 -27.22
CA ILE A 67 -9.44 25.41 -27.28
C ILE A 67 -9.42 24.92 -28.72
N SER A 68 -10.21 25.54 -29.62
CA SER A 68 -10.25 25.16 -31.04
C SER A 68 -8.95 25.47 -31.80
N ALA A 69 -8.07 26.32 -31.24
CA ALA A 69 -6.77 26.62 -31.83
C ALA A 69 -5.76 25.46 -31.72
N TYR A 70 -5.96 24.54 -30.77
CA TYR A 70 -5.08 23.39 -30.60
C TYR A 70 -5.59 22.19 -31.38
N ASN A 71 -4.78 21.70 -32.32
CA ASN A 71 -5.03 20.36 -32.86
C ASN A 71 -4.63 19.31 -31.81
N LEU A 72 -5.32 18.16 -31.83
CA LEU A 72 -5.15 17.08 -30.86
C LEU A 72 -3.70 16.55 -30.80
N THR A 73 -2.99 16.61 -31.93
CA THR A 73 -1.57 16.26 -32.04
C THR A 73 -0.70 17.20 -31.20
N GLN A 74 -0.92 18.51 -31.26
CA GLN A 74 -0.23 19.50 -30.44
C GLN A 74 -0.54 19.30 -28.96
N LEU A 75 -1.79 19.02 -28.58
CA LEU A 75 -2.15 18.75 -27.19
C LEU A 75 -1.39 17.54 -26.62
N VAL A 76 -1.37 16.43 -27.37
CA VAL A 76 -0.63 15.22 -26.97
C VAL A 76 0.87 15.48 -26.88
N HIS A 77 1.43 16.22 -27.83
CA HIS A 77 2.85 16.59 -27.84
C HIS A 77 3.23 17.43 -26.61
N GLU A 78 2.42 18.43 -26.26
CA GLU A 78 2.62 19.25 -25.08
C GLU A 78 2.58 18.41 -23.78
N PHE A 79 1.66 17.45 -23.68
CA PHE A 79 1.66 16.51 -22.55
C PHE A 79 2.93 15.68 -22.48
N MET A 80 3.44 15.20 -23.61
CA MET A 80 4.69 14.42 -23.65
C MET A 80 5.88 15.26 -23.19
N ILE A 81 5.96 16.54 -23.58
CA ILE A 81 6.98 17.48 -23.10
C ILE A 81 6.90 17.65 -21.58
N LEU A 82 5.70 17.94 -21.06
CA LEU A 82 5.49 18.11 -19.61
C LEU A 82 5.85 16.85 -18.83
N GLN A 83 5.43 15.68 -19.34
CA GLN A 83 5.75 14.40 -18.75
C GLN A 83 7.25 14.12 -18.76
N GLN A 84 7.95 14.42 -19.86
CA GLN A 84 9.39 14.26 -19.97
C GLN A 84 10.14 15.15 -18.96
N ALA A 85 9.79 16.44 -18.89
CA ALA A 85 10.37 17.36 -17.92
C ALA A 85 10.16 16.88 -16.47
N HIS A 86 8.97 16.34 -16.18
CA HIS A 86 8.67 15.79 -14.86
C HIS A 86 9.48 14.51 -14.57
N LEU A 87 9.58 13.60 -15.54
CA LEU A 87 10.34 12.37 -15.41
C LEU A 87 11.85 12.62 -15.23
N ASP A 88 12.40 13.68 -15.80
CA ASP A 88 13.80 14.05 -15.62
C ASP A 88 14.12 14.53 -14.21
N GLY A 89 13.14 15.12 -13.51
CA GLY A 89 13.25 15.47 -12.09
C GLY A 89 13.11 14.28 -11.12
N VAL A 90 12.58 13.14 -11.58
CA VAL A 90 12.37 11.97 -10.73
C VAL A 90 13.72 11.28 -10.47
N THR A 91 14.27 11.39 -9.26
CA THR A 91 15.51 10.68 -8.78
C THR A 91 15.27 9.72 -7.58
N GLY A 92 15.97 8.58 -7.51
CA GLY A 92 15.83 7.58 -6.43
C GLY A 92 15.55 6.12 -6.83
N SER A 93 15.18 5.27 -5.86
CA SER A 93 14.90 3.84 -6.05
C SER A 93 13.43 3.56 -6.37
N ASN A 94 13.16 2.49 -7.12
CA ASN A 94 11.81 2.02 -7.52
C ASN A 94 10.97 3.01 -8.34
N GLN A 95 11.61 3.92 -9.07
CA GLN A 95 10.94 4.92 -9.90
C GLN A 95 10.24 4.31 -11.10
N ASP A 96 10.74 3.17 -11.57
CA ASP A 96 10.10 2.35 -12.58
C ASP A 96 8.70 1.88 -12.16
N LEU A 97 8.36 2.02 -10.88
CA LEU A 97 7.11 1.58 -10.28
C LEU A 97 6.27 2.74 -9.73
N LEU A 98 6.70 3.98 -9.92
CA LEU A 98 6.08 5.15 -9.32
C LEU A 98 5.80 6.24 -10.36
N PHE A 99 4.73 6.99 -10.16
CA PHE A 99 4.43 8.22 -10.90
C PHE A 99 3.91 9.29 -9.94
N SER A 100 4.02 10.55 -10.33
CA SER A 100 3.41 11.71 -9.65
C SER A 100 2.35 12.32 -10.55
N CYS A 101 1.41 13.04 -9.94
CA CYS A 101 0.46 13.85 -10.71
C CYS A 101 1.19 15.07 -11.31
N ILE A 102 1.05 15.27 -12.61
CA ILE A 102 1.75 16.34 -13.35
C ILE A 102 1.06 17.69 -13.11
N ASP A 103 -0.21 17.69 -12.72
CA ASP A 103 -1.01 18.87 -12.44
C ASP A 103 -0.81 19.51 -11.06
N GLY A 104 0.19 19.03 -10.30
CA GLY A 104 0.48 19.55 -8.96
C GLY A 104 -0.60 19.26 -7.93
N SER A 105 -1.55 18.35 -8.22
CA SER A 105 -2.58 17.99 -7.24
C SER A 105 -1.96 17.49 -5.95
N THR A 106 -2.57 17.91 -4.85
CA THR A 106 -2.15 17.55 -3.51
C THR A 106 -3.09 16.49 -2.93
N VAL A 107 -2.57 15.65 -2.04
CA VAL A 107 -3.38 14.64 -1.34
C VAL A 107 -3.46 15.04 0.13
N GLU A 108 -4.68 15.21 0.62
CA GLU A 108 -4.89 15.32 2.06
C GLU A 108 -4.48 14.02 2.74
N ILE A 109 -3.71 14.14 3.81
CA ILE A 109 -3.21 13.02 4.59
C ILE A 109 -3.61 13.17 6.05
N THR A 110 -3.90 12.04 6.70
CA THR A 110 -4.28 11.97 8.11
C THR A 110 -3.46 10.93 8.86
N CYS A 111 -3.21 11.20 10.14
CA CYS A 111 -2.70 10.19 11.06
C CYS A 111 -3.81 9.18 11.36
N PRO A 112 -3.53 7.87 11.35
CA PRO A 112 -4.45 6.85 11.89
C PRO A 112 -4.89 7.10 13.34
N CYS A 113 -4.07 7.84 14.10
CA CYS A 113 -4.38 8.26 15.46
C CYS A 113 -5.43 9.39 15.54
N GLY A 114 -5.80 10.00 14.42
CA GLY A 114 -6.76 11.13 14.34
C GLY A 114 -6.20 12.50 14.72
N SER A 115 -5.07 12.56 15.44
CA SER A 115 -4.58 13.80 16.05
C SER A 115 -3.83 14.76 15.10
N TRP A 116 -3.60 14.37 13.84
CA TRP A 116 -2.93 15.25 12.88
C TRP A 116 -3.47 15.05 11.47
N LYS A 117 -3.69 16.17 10.78
CA LYS A 117 -4.02 16.24 9.35
C LYS A 117 -3.05 17.17 8.66
N GLY A 118 -2.77 16.91 7.39
CA GLY A 118 -1.96 17.78 6.56
C GLY A 118 -2.14 17.47 5.10
N VAL A 119 -1.26 18.04 4.29
CA VAL A 119 -1.35 17.98 2.84
C VAL A 119 -0.02 17.50 2.28
N ASP A 120 -0.07 16.43 1.48
CA ASP A 120 1.06 16.00 0.67
C ASP A 120 1.04 16.74 -0.67
N ARG A 121 1.98 17.68 -0.83
CA ARG A 121 2.10 18.52 -2.03
C ARG A 121 2.78 17.82 -3.21
N THR A 122 3.44 16.69 -2.96
CA THR A 122 4.14 15.92 -3.99
C THR A 122 3.77 14.45 -3.85
N PRO A 123 2.48 14.11 -4.01
CA PRO A 123 2.02 12.75 -3.85
C PRO A 123 2.61 11.87 -4.96
N MET A 124 3.01 10.67 -4.57
CA MET A 124 3.52 9.65 -5.49
C MET A 124 2.57 8.47 -5.46
N PHE A 125 2.34 7.86 -6.61
CA PHE A 125 1.43 6.74 -6.81
C PHE A 125 2.16 5.57 -7.46
N THR A 126 1.70 4.34 -7.26
CA THR A 126 2.25 3.16 -7.93
C THR A 126 1.61 2.95 -9.29
N VAL A 127 2.44 2.65 -10.29
CA VAL A 127 2.03 2.33 -11.65
C VAL A 127 1.26 1.00 -11.74
N ARG A 128 1.36 0.13 -10.72
CA ARG A 128 0.80 -1.23 -10.73
C ARG A 128 -0.54 -1.36 -10.02
N ARG A 129 -0.93 -0.36 -9.25
CA ARG A 129 -2.15 -0.42 -8.45
C ARG A 129 -2.96 0.83 -8.66
N ASP A 130 -4.17 0.62 -9.13
CA ASP A 130 -5.15 1.68 -9.25
C ASP A 130 -5.29 2.42 -7.92
N ARG A 131 -5.18 3.76 -7.96
CA ARG A 131 -5.24 4.65 -6.79
C ARG A 131 -4.23 4.35 -5.67
N GLY A 132 -3.17 3.60 -5.95
CA GLY A 132 -2.17 3.23 -4.95
C GLY A 132 -1.25 4.39 -4.58
N TYR A 133 -1.47 5.03 -3.43
CA TYR A 133 -0.66 6.14 -2.91
C TYR A 133 0.57 5.62 -2.15
N LYS A 134 1.77 6.09 -2.51
CA LYS A 134 3.03 5.71 -1.86
C LYS A 134 3.16 6.37 -0.49
N LEU A 135 3.15 5.55 0.56
CA LEU A 135 3.47 5.99 1.92
C LEU A 135 4.96 6.35 2.02
N THR A 136 5.28 7.51 2.55
CA THR A 136 6.67 7.98 2.67
C THR A 136 7.09 8.07 4.14
N ASP A 137 8.37 7.79 4.40
CA ASP A 137 8.92 7.88 5.76
C ASP A 137 9.06 9.32 6.26
N SER A 138 9.12 10.29 5.35
CA SER A 138 9.18 11.72 5.65
C SER A 138 7.84 12.31 6.09
N LYS A 139 6.73 11.62 5.85
CA LYS A 139 5.37 12.04 6.22
C LYS A 139 4.89 11.20 7.41
N ARG A 140 5.24 11.67 8.60
CA ARG A 140 4.87 11.03 9.88
C ARG A 140 4.05 11.99 10.73
N CYS A 141 3.21 11.42 11.59
CA CYS A 141 2.46 12.21 12.55
C CYS A 141 3.42 13.01 13.45
N LYS A 142 3.14 14.31 13.59
CA LYS A 142 3.93 15.26 14.40
C LYS A 142 3.32 15.55 15.77
N SER A 143 2.15 15.00 16.08
CA SER A 143 1.51 15.19 17.39
C SER A 143 2.33 14.49 18.49
N GLY A 144 2.58 15.19 19.59
CA GLY A 144 3.22 14.62 20.79
C GLY A 144 2.38 13.55 21.47
N GLU A 145 1.08 13.49 21.17
CA GLU A 145 0.14 12.48 21.67
C GLU A 145 0.14 11.20 20.82
N CYS A 146 0.83 11.20 19.67
CA CYS A 146 0.95 10.02 18.83
C CYS A 146 2.14 9.15 19.31
N PRO A 147 1.91 8.00 19.96
CA PRO A 147 2.97 7.23 20.61
C PRO A 147 4.03 6.67 19.65
N TRP A 148 3.76 6.66 18.33
CA TRP A 148 4.60 5.95 17.35
C TRP A 148 5.05 6.79 16.16
N GLN A 149 4.71 8.08 16.12
CA GLN A 149 4.95 8.94 14.94
C GLN A 149 4.62 8.19 13.64
N VAL A 150 3.41 7.62 13.61
CA VAL A 150 3.01 6.69 12.55
C VAL A 150 3.08 7.36 11.18
N LYS A 151 3.31 6.55 10.14
CA LYS A 151 3.18 7.03 8.76
C LYS A 151 1.77 7.56 8.53
N MET A 152 1.73 8.61 7.74
CA MET A 152 0.50 9.26 7.33
C MET A 152 -0.15 8.54 6.15
N TYR A 153 -1.47 8.52 6.14
CA TYR A 153 -2.29 7.87 5.12
C TYR A 153 -3.13 8.91 4.39
N PRO A 154 -3.51 8.68 3.12
CA PRO A 154 -4.47 9.55 2.46
C PRO A 154 -5.79 9.61 3.24
N SER A 155 -6.33 10.81 3.39
CA SER A 155 -7.61 11.05 4.07
C SER A 155 -8.78 10.50 3.26
N SER A 156 -8.71 10.59 1.93
CA SER A 156 -9.72 10.03 1.03
C SER A 156 -9.61 8.50 0.99
N ARG A 157 -10.77 7.83 1.11
CA ARG A 157 -10.90 6.37 0.97
C ARG A 157 -10.67 5.88 -0.46
N GLU A 158 -10.66 6.79 -1.43
CA GLU A 158 -10.39 6.45 -2.83
C GLU A 158 -8.95 5.99 -3.03
N TYR A 159 -8.01 6.52 -2.24
CA TYR A 159 -6.60 6.15 -2.34
C TYR A 159 -6.26 5.02 -1.39
N ILE A 160 -5.36 4.14 -1.84
CA ILE A 160 -4.89 3.03 -1.02
C ILE A 160 -3.42 3.21 -0.69
N GLY A 161 -3.08 3.26 0.59
CA GLY A 161 -1.68 3.37 1.04
C GLY A 161 -0.85 2.15 0.64
N VAL A 162 0.30 2.39 0.01
CA VAL A 162 1.25 1.38 -0.46
C VAL A 162 2.64 1.67 0.10
N TYR A 163 3.30 0.66 0.66
CA TYR A 163 4.65 0.83 1.19
C TYR A 163 5.69 1.00 0.08
N PRO A 164 6.73 1.83 0.29
CA PRO A 164 7.71 2.19 -0.75
C PRO A 164 8.74 1.09 -1.06
N SER A 165 8.48 -0.15 -0.63
CA SER A 165 9.31 -1.30 -0.96
C SER A 165 8.98 -1.80 -2.38
N ARG A 166 9.97 -2.35 -3.09
CA ARG A 166 9.75 -2.89 -4.45
C ARG A 166 8.63 -3.93 -4.48
N THR A 167 8.54 -4.77 -3.46
CA THR A 167 7.47 -5.76 -3.29
C THR A 167 6.10 -5.10 -3.09
N GLY A 168 6.02 -4.03 -2.29
CA GLY A 168 4.76 -3.31 -2.08
C GLY A 168 4.31 -2.50 -3.28
N LEU A 169 5.24 -1.90 -3.99
CA LEU A 169 4.94 -1.17 -5.22
C LEU A 169 4.52 -2.09 -6.37
N ARG A 170 4.96 -3.35 -6.38
CA ARG A 170 4.62 -4.35 -7.40
C ARG A 170 3.37 -5.16 -7.12
N SER A 171 2.84 -5.14 -5.91
CA SER A 171 1.64 -5.93 -5.60
C SER A 171 0.44 -5.31 -6.30
N GLU A 172 -0.07 -6.01 -7.32
CA GLU A 172 -1.32 -5.70 -8.03
C GLU A 172 -2.54 -6.00 -7.14
N GLY A 173 -2.36 -6.83 -6.11
CA GLY A 173 -3.36 -7.10 -5.08
C GLY A 173 -3.41 -6.04 -3.98
N THR A 174 -4.48 -6.09 -3.19
CA THR A 174 -4.68 -5.27 -2.01
C THR A 174 -3.59 -5.52 -0.96
N GLN A 175 -2.45 -4.83 -1.05
CA GLN A 175 -1.46 -4.88 0.02
C GLN A 175 -2.05 -4.18 1.25
N LYS A 176 -2.43 -5.02 2.22
CA LYS A 176 -2.63 -4.80 3.65
C LYS A 176 -2.72 -3.33 4.07
N THR A 177 -3.86 -2.69 3.83
CA THR A 177 -4.45 -1.98 4.96
C THR A 177 -4.71 -3.05 6.04
N GLU A 178 -4.69 -2.73 7.32
CA GLU A 178 -5.45 -3.52 8.30
C GLU A 178 -6.95 -3.12 8.20
N PRO A 179 -7.77 -3.71 7.29
CA PRO A 179 -9.22 -3.73 7.48
C PRO A 179 -9.79 -5.13 7.22
N LEU A 180 -8.98 -6.12 6.82
CA LEU A 180 -9.49 -7.47 6.54
C LEU A 180 -10.14 -8.09 7.77
N ILE A 181 -9.71 -7.76 8.99
CA ILE A 181 -10.37 -8.28 10.19
C ILE A 181 -11.44 -7.33 10.75
N HIS A 182 -11.58 -6.10 10.24
CA HIS A 182 -12.54 -5.14 10.80
C HIS A 182 -14.00 -5.63 10.77
N PRO A 183 -14.46 -6.35 9.73
CA PRO A 183 -15.81 -6.93 9.70
C PRO A 183 -16.07 -7.98 10.77
N ILE A 184 -15.04 -8.43 11.49
CA ILE A 184 -15.16 -9.42 12.57
C ILE A 184 -14.68 -8.89 13.92
N LEU A 185 -14.43 -7.58 14.04
CA LEU A 185 -14.12 -6.95 15.32
C LEU A 185 -15.40 -6.48 16.01
N ARG A 186 -15.49 -6.70 17.32
CA ARG A 186 -16.55 -6.09 18.13
C ARG A 186 -16.38 -4.57 18.15
N ALA A 187 -17.48 -3.83 17.95
CA ALA A 187 -17.49 -2.37 18.06
C ALA A 187 -17.14 -1.93 19.50
N GLU A 188 -16.40 -0.83 19.64
CA GLU A 188 -15.99 -0.28 20.94
C GLU A 188 -17.17 0.05 21.87
N ASN A 189 -18.37 0.20 21.31
CA ASN A 189 -19.57 0.68 21.99
C ASN A 189 -20.41 -0.45 22.63
N ASN A 190 -20.14 -1.72 22.32
CA ASN A 190 -20.91 -2.89 22.78
C ASN A 190 -20.23 -3.65 23.94
N LEU A 191 -19.44 -2.95 24.76
CA LEU A 191 -18.50 -3.57 25.69
C LEU A 191 -18.95 -3.41 27.15
N SER A 192 -19.79 -4.33 27.64
CA SER A 192 -19.98 -4.56 29.08
C SER A 192 -18.82 -5.36 29.71
N ILE A 193 -17.89 -5.91 28.92
CA ILE A 193 -16.83 -6.84 29.36
C ILE A 193 -15.40 -6.34 29.00
N THR A 194 -15.24 -5.31 28.18
CA THR A 194 -14.09 -5.27 27.24
C THR A 194 -13.36 -3.93 27.10
N THR A 195 -13.52 -3.01 28.04
CA THR A 195 -12.75 -1.75 28.12
C THR A 195 -11.49 -1.85 28.99
N GLU A 196 -11.24 -2.99 29.61
CA GLU A 196 -10.07 -3.19 30.47
C GLU A 196 -8.80 -3.35 29.62
N THR A 197 -7.73 -2.69 30.07
CA THR A 197 -6.40 -2.86 29.47
C THR A 197 -5.97 -4.32 29.62
N VAL A 198 -5.56 -4.97 28.54
CA VAL A 198 -5.12 -6.38 28.58
C VAL A 198 -3.61 -6.43 28.70
N GLU A 199 -3.13 -7.09 29.75
CA GLU A 199 -1.71 -7.36 29.92
C GLU A 199 -1.29 -8.54 29.03
N LEU A 200 -0.25 -8.32 28.22
CA LEU A 200 0.25 -9.29 27.25
C LEU A 200 1.69 -9.69 27.55
N GLU A 201 2.03 -10.95 27.26
CA GLU A 201 3.39 -11.46 27.28
C GLU A 201 3.87 -11.90 25.89
N CYS A 202 5.18 -12.02 25.73
CA CYS A 202 5.78 -12.53 24.50
C CYS A 202 5.42 -14.01 24.32
N LYS A 203 4.83 -14.44 23.19
CA LYS A 203 4.55 -15.87 22.96
C LYS A 203 5.81 -16.76 23.08
N LEU A 204 6.98 -16.23 22.72
CA LEU A 204 8.25 -16.97 22.69
C LEU A 204 8.97 -17.02 24.04
N CYS A 205 9.09 -15.89 24.74
CA CYS A 205 9.79 -15.82 26.03
C CYS A 205 8.88 -15.60 27.24
N LYS A 206 7.57 -15.40 27.06
CA LYS A 206 6.57 -15.28 28.13
C LYS A 206 6.90 -14.15 29.12
N GLU A 207 6.70 -14.39 30.40
CA GLU A 207 7.07 -13.56 31.58
C GLU A 207 8.48 -12.92 31.50
N GLN A 208 9.37 -13.52 30.71
CA GLN A 208 10.72 -13.04 30.51
C GLN A 208 10.85 -11.94 29.44
N GLY A 209 9.74 -11.47 28.87
CA GLY A 209 9.67 -10.41 27.88
C GLY A 209 10.44 -9.14 28.28
N LYS A 210 10.76 -8.33 27.28
CA LYS A 210 11.27 -6.97 27.50
C LYS A 210 10.60 -6.05 26.50
N PHE A 211 9.68 -5.23 26.99
CA PHE A 211 8.92 -4.27 26.19
C PHE A 211 9.20 -2.87 26.72
N ARG A 212 9.37 -1.89 25.82
CA ARG A 212 9.49 -0.50 26.24
C ARG A 212 8.13 0.05 26.64
N ARG A 213 8.09 0.75 27.78
CA ARG A 213 6.89 1.47 28.22
C ARG A 213 6.91 2.86 27.59
N ASP A 214 6.08 3.08 26.59
CA ASP A 214 6.00 4.37 25.89
C ASP A 214 7.41 4.87 25.45
N ASN A 215 7.67 6.18 25.55
CA ASN A 215 8.98 6.78 25.25
C ASN A 215 10.00 6.61 26.39
N SER A 216 9.75 5.76 27.39
CA SER A 216 10.68 5.54 28.48
C SER A 216 11.85 4.64 28.06
N LYS A 217 12.96 4.77 28.81
CA LYS A 217 14.11 3.86 28.69
C LYS A 217 13.92 2.55 29.46
N GLU A 218 12.82 2.43 30.21
CA GLU A 218 12.54 1.29 31.07
C GLU A 218 11.89 0.14 30.30
N PHE A 219 12.22 -1.09 30.70
CA PHE A 219 11.66 -2.30 30.12
C PHE A 219 10.76 -3.00 31.13
N THR A 220 9.56 -3.38 30.68
CA THR A 220 8.63 -4.20 31.43
C THR A 220 8.61 -5.63 30.89
N PRO A 221 8.34 -6.64 31.75
CA PRO A 221 8.19 -8.03 31.33
C PRO A 221 6.99 -8.25 30.40
N THR A 222 5.97 -7.40 30.57
CA THR A 222 4.68 -7.46 29.89
C THR A 222 4.40 -6.18 29.12
N PHE A 223 3.48 -6.26 28.17
CA PHE A 223 2.99 -5.14 27.37
C PHE A 223 1.54 -4.85 27.73
N GLN A 224 1.18 -3.58 27.91
CA GLN A 224 -0.17 -3.16 28.30
C GLN A 224 -0.95 -2.73 27.04
N ASP A 225 -1.88 -3.55 26.56
CA ASP A 225 -2.73 -3.22 25.41
C ASP A 225 -3.94 -2.37 25.84
N LYS A 226 -3.79 -1.06 25.68
CA LYS A 226 -4.82 -0.06 26.00
C LYS A 226 -6.00 -0.06 25.01
N ARG A 227 -5.91 -0.81 23.91
CA ARG A 227 -6.95 -0.89 22.88
C ARG A 227 -7.11 -2.35 22.46
N PRO A 228 -7.53 -3.25 23.36
CA PRO A 228 -7.64 -4.66 23.02
C PRO A 228 -8.63 -4.86 21.86
N ARG A 229 -8.35 -5.84 21.00
CA ARG A 229 -9.20 -6.18 19.86
C ARG A 229 -9.83 -7.53 20.11
N TRP A 230 -11.15 -7.59 20.04
CA TRP A 230 -11.93 -8.80 20.28
C TRP A 230 -12.72 -9.17 19.03
N THR A 231 -12.87 -10.47 18.79
CA THR A 231 -13.75 -10.96 17.73
C THR A 231 -15.22 -10.70 18.05
N LEU A 232 -16.08 -10.79 17.04
CA LEU A 232 -17.54 -10.63 17.17
C LEU A 232 -18.25 -11.74 17.96
N GLY A 233 -17.55 -12.78 18.43
CA GLY A 233 -18.18 -13.88 19.19
C GLY A 233 -19.04 -13.38 20.35
N ASP A 234 -20.24 -13.95 20.50
CA ASP A 234 -21.18 -13.57 21.54
C ASP A 234 -20.84 -14.24 22.86
N THR A 235 -20.59 -15.54 22.82
CA THR A 235 -20.32 -16.39 23.97
C THR A 235 -18.83 -16.52 24.25
N CYS A 236 -18.01 -16.57 23.19
CA CYS A 236 -16.56 -16.76 23.30
C CYS A 236 -15.80 -15.74 22.43
N PRO A 237 -15.80 -14.45 22.81
CA PRO A 237 -14.99 -13.46 22.13
C PRO A 237 -13.50 -13.78 22.30
N LEU A 238 -12.78 -13.88 21.18
CA LEU A 238 -11.36 -14.19 21.14
C LEU A 238 -10.55 -12.89 21.07
N TYR A 239 -9.53 -12.78 21.91
CA TYR A 239 -8.56 -11.69 21.82
C TYR A 239 -7.67 -11.86 20.59
N ILE A 240 -7.53 -10.81 19.78
CA ILE A 240 -6.67 -10.84 18.59
C ILE A 240 -5.26 -10.34 18.94
N THR A 241 -4.29 -11.25 18.87
CA THR A 241 -2.89 -10.99 19.28
C THR A 241 -2.27 -9.75 18.60
N ARG A 242 -1.35 -9.09 19.31
CA ARG A 242 -0.48 -8.04 18.77
C ARG A 242 0.83 -8.62 18.29
N VAL A 243 1.45 -7.99 17.29
CA VAL A 243 2.82 -8.32 16.87
C VAL A 243 3.71 -7.13 17.19
N ILE A 244 4.55 -7.29 18.22
CA ILE A 244 5.42 -6.22 18.72
C ILE A 244 6.85 -6.76 18.86
N LYS A 245 7.85 -5.88 18.70
CA LYS A 245 9.24 -6.25 18.93
C LYS A 245 9.47 -6.52 20.41
N CYS A 246 9.83 -7.76 20.74
CA CYS A 246 10.33 -8.12 22.07
C CYS A 246 11.85 -7.88 22.09
N HIS A 247 12.34 -7.05 23.01
CA HIS A 247 13.76 -6.72 23.09
C HIS A 247 14.62 -7.90 23.56
N ARG A 248 14.05 -8.83 24.33
CA ARG A 248 14.76 -10.06 24.73
C ARG A 248 14.97 -11.01 23.57
N CYS A 249 13.94 -11.24 22.76
CA CYS A 249 14.04 -12.10 21.58
C CYS A 249 14.74 -11.41 20.40
N ASN A 250 14.90 -10.08 20.46
CA ASN A 250 15.34 -9.23 19.36
C ASN A 250 14.57 -9.46 18.04
N TYR A 251 13.28 -9.84 18.14
CA TYR A 251 12.42 -10.16 17.01
C TYR A 251 10.98 -9.73 17.27
N GLN A 252 10.18 -9.60 16.20
CA GLN A 252 8.74 -9.35 16.30
C GLN A 252 8.01 -10.64 16.67
N SER A 253 7.45 -10.69 17.88
CA SER A 253 6.70 -11.85 18.36
C SER A 253 5.22 -11.49 18.45
N ALA A 254 4.37 -12.49 18.21
CA ALA A 254 3.00 -12.44 18.69
C ALA A 254 3.01 -12.28 20.22
N LEU A 255 2.14 -11.41 20.73
CA LEU A 255 1.89 -11.19 22.13
C LEU A 255 0.53 -11.80 22.50
N ILE A 256 0.52 -12.57 23.56
CA ILE A 256 -0.66 -13.30 24.05
C ILE A 256 -1.06 -12.76 25.42
N PRO A 257 -2.34 -12.84 25.82
CA PRO A 257 -2.79 -12.43 27.14
C PRO A 257 -2.01 -13.13 28.25
N VAL A 258 -1.68 -12.42 29.33
CA VAL A 258 -1.11 -13.06 30.53
C VAL A 258 -2.17 -13.93 31.21
N ASP A 259 -3.37 -13.37 31.41
CA ASP A 259 -4.52 -14.08 32.00
C ASP A 259 -4.90 -15.32 31.17
N GLU A 260 -4.83 -16.49 31.82
CA GLU A 260 -5.12 -17.80 31.23
C GLU A 260 -6.58 -17.98 30.83
N ASN A 261 -7.49 -17.20 31.41
CA ASN A 261 -8.92 -17.25 31.07
C ASN A 261 -9.25 -16.52 29.77
N ILE A 262 -8.33 -15.67 29.28
CA ILE A 262 -8.54 -14.95 28.02
C ILE A 262 -8.12 -15.85 26.85
N ALA A 263 -9.14 -16.36 26.14
CA ALA A 263 -8.95 -17.04 24.88
C ALA A 263 -8.43 -16.05 23.81
N PHE A 264 -7.50 -16.51 22.96
CA PHE A 264 -6.88 -15.66 21.95
C PHE A 264 -6.72 -16.37 20.61
N ILE A 265 -6.52 -15.56 19.57
CA ILE A 265 -6.21 -15.99 18.22
C ILE A 265 -5.25 -15.02 17.53
N GLU A 266 -4.35 -15.58 16.73
CA GLU A 266 -3.48 -14.79 15.87
C GLU A 266 -4.26 -14.10 14.74
N ALA A 267 -3.79 -12.94 14.32
CA ALA A 267 -4.46 -12.15 13.28
C ALA A 267 -4.44 -12.83 11.90
N HIS A 268 -3.58 -13.82 11.66
CA HIS A 268 -3.48 -14.47 10.35
C HIS A 268 -4.66 -15.40 10.05
N PRO A 269 -5.03 -16.38 10.89
CA PRO A 269 -6.24 -17.20 10.70
C PRO A 269 -7.52 -16.38 10.51
N MET A 270 -7.59 -15.20 11.14
CA MET A 270 -8.72 -14.29 11.03
C MET A 270 -8.88 -13.65 9.66
N ARG A 271 -7.80 -13.58 8.86
CA ARG A 271 -7.91 -13.13 7.45
C ARG A 271 -8.64 -14.16 6.61
N ASP A 272 -8.25 -15.42 6.78
CA ASP A 272 -8.87 -16.53 6.06
C ASP A 272 -10.35 -16.62 6.44
N PHE A 273 -10.68 -16.45 7.72
CA PHE A 273 -12.07 -16.36 8.16
C PHE A 273 -12.85 -15.28 7.41
N VAL A 274 -12.34 -14.05 7.29
CA VAL A 274 -13.04 -12.98 6.58
C VAL A 274 -13.12 -13.26 5.08
N GLU A 275 -12.11 -13.89 4.49
CA GLU A 275 -12.14 -14.29 3.09
C GLU A 275 -13.27 -15.28 2.81
N TYR A 276 -13.48 -16.28 3.66
CA TYR A 276 -14.52 -17.29 3.49
C TYR A 276 -15.91 -16.85 3.96
N PHE A 277 -15.98 -16.08 5.06
CA PHE A 277 -17.22 -15.81 5.78
C PHE A 277 -17.54 -14.31 5.91
N GLY A 278 -16.75 -13.41 5.32
CA GLY A 278 -16.93 -11.97 5.46
C GLY A 278 -18.24 -11.42 4.90
N ASN A 279 -18.85 -12.14 3.95
CA ASN A 279 -20.10 -11.74 3.29
C ASN A 279 -21.37 -12.10 4.07
N PHE A 280 -21.27 -12.87 5.15
CA PHE A 280 -22.42 -13.16 6.02
C PHE A 280 -22.81 -11.93 6.85
N ASP A 281 -23.98 -11.95 7.48
CA ASP A 281 -24.32 -10.95 8.49
C ASP A 281 -23.53 -11.18 9.80
N ASP A 282 -23.56 -10.18 10.68
CA ASP A 282 -22.75 -10.19 11.90
C ASP A 282 -23.23 -11.25 12.92
N VAL A 283 -24.51 -11.64 12.90
CA VAL A 283 -25.07 -12.67 13.79
C VAL A 283 -24.52 -14.04 13.39
N VAL A 284 -24.51 -14.35 12.10
CA VAL A 284 -23.93 -15.59 11.58
C VAL A 284 -22.41 -15.63 11.81
N LYS A 285 -21.70 -14.51 11.57
CA LYS A 285 -20.27 -14.42 11.88
C LYS A 285 -19.98 -14.67 13.36
N ALA A 286 -20.75 -14.06 14.26
CA ALA A 286 -20.59 -14.23 15.70
C ALA A 286 -20.74 -15.70 16.11
N GLY A 287 -21.79 -16.39 15.63
CA GLY A 287 -21.98 -17.82 15.88
C GLY A 287 -20.86 -18.71 15.33
N LEU A 288 -20.34 -18.40 14.13
CA LEU A 288 -19.17 -19.11 13.57
C LEU A 288 -17.88 -18.86 14.37
N LEU A 289 -17.71 -17.64 14.90
CA LEU A 289 -16.56 -17.27 15.73
C LEU A 289 -16.62 -17.89 17.12
N ASP A 290 -17.82 -18.07 17.69
CA ASP A 290 -18.02 -18.78 18.96
C ASP A 290 -17.61 -20.26 18.86
N ALA A 291 -17.80 -20.87 17.70
CA ALA A 291 -17.34 -22.24 17.42
C ALA A 291 -15.86 -22.31 16.99
N TRP A 292 -15.18 -21.17 16.80
CA TRP A 292 -13.83 -21.15 16.27
C TRP A 292 -12.80 -21.55 17.33
N PRO A 293 -11.86 -22.47 17.01
CA PRO A 293 -10.91 -22.94 18.00
C PRO A 293 -9.97 -21.81 18.43
N SER A 294 -9.89 -21.57 19.74
CA SER A 294 -8.85 -20.72 20.31
C SER A 294 -7.47 -21.36 20.15
N GLN A 295 -6.43 -20.53 20.06
CA GLN A 295 -5.08 -21.05 19.99
C GLN A 295 -4.63 -21.54 21.37
N ARG A 296 -4.17 -22.80 21.42
CA ARG A 296 -3.65 -23.40 22.66
C ARG A 296 -2.32 -22.75 23.04
N ARG A 297 -2.14 -22.46 24.33
CA ARG A 297 -0.83 -22.11 24.89
C ARG A 297 0.08 -23.34 24.76
N GLU A 298 1.18 -23.22 24.01
CA GLU A 298 2.16 -24.30 23.98
C GLU A 298 2.74 -24.49 25.41
N PRO A 299 2.81 -25.74 25.90
CA PRO A 299 3.40 -26.02 27.21
C PRO A 299 4.85 -25.53 27.23
N LYS A 300 5.31 -25.06 28.40
CA LYS A 300 6.68 -24.56 28.62
C LYS A 300 7.68 -25.67 28.21
N ARG A 301 8.15 -25.68 26.95
CA ARG A 301 9.31 -26.48 26.56
C ARG A 301 10.49 -25.87 27.29
N LYS A 302 10.91 -26.52 28.39
CA LYS A 302 12.17 -26.19 29.07
C LYS A 302 13.26 -26.30 28.01
N ARG A 303 13.72 -25.16 27.48
CA ARG A 303 14.95 -25.13 26.70
C ARG A 303 16.02 -25.64 27.65
N LYS A 304 16.53 -26.85 27.41
CA LYS A 304 17.84 -27.23 27.94
C LYS A 304 18.78 -26.17 27.40
N ILE A 305 19.20 -25.27 28.27
CA ILE A 305 20.38 -24.45 28.02
C ILE A 305 21.49 -25.48 27.90
N ILE A 306 21.91 -25.76 26.68
CA ILE A 306 23.19 -26.41 26.44
C ILE A 306 24.19 -25.34 26.84
N THR A 307 24.61 -25.36 28.10
CA THR A 307 25.88 -24.76 28.48
C THR A 307 26.93 -25.60 27.78
N ASP A 308 27.55 -25.01 26.77
CA ASP A 308 28.74 -25.55 26.14
C ASP A 308 29.80 -25.76 27.23
N MET A 309 29.96 -27.02 27.64
CA MET A 309 31.19 -27.49 28.24
C MET A 309 32.14 -27.73 27.08
N GLU A 310 33.05 -26.77 26.89
CA GLU A 310 34.40 -27.11 26.44
C GLU A 310 34.97 -28.11 27.46
N ASP A 311 35.13 -29.38 27.08
CA ASP A 311 36.45 -29.99 27.04
C ASP A 311 36.42 -31.40 26.42
N THR A 312 37.27 -31.54 25.40
CA THR A 312 37.99 -32.74 24.94
C THR A 312 37.30 -34.09 24.73
N GLY A 313 37.30 -34.53 23.46
CA GLY A 313 37.84 -35.84 23.10
C GLY A 313 37.06 -36.68 22.08
N MET A 314 37.63 -36.80 20.87
CA MET A 314 37.50 -37.91 19.91
C MET A 314 36.10 -38.08 19.26
N GLU A 315 35.90 -38.44 18.00
CA GLU A 315 36.72 -39.08 16.97
C GLU A 315 36.00 -38.87 15.62
N ASP A 316 36.75 -38.84 14.52
CA ASP A 316 36.28 -38.70 13.15
C ASP A 316 35.29 -39.80 12.70
N GLN A 317 34.15 -39.41 12.11
CA GLN A 317 33.51 -40.18 11.04
C GLN A 317 32.80 -39.29 10.00
N PRO A 318 32.88 -39.61 8.69
CA PRO A 318 32.37 -38.75 7.63
C PRO A 318 31.01 -39.19 7.06
N LEU A 319 30.41 -38.25 6.31
CA LEU A 319 29.34 -38.37 5.30
C LEU A 319 27.88 -38.55 5.79
N LYS A 320 27.01 -37.59 5.41
CA LYS A 320 26.17 -37.71 4.20
C LYS A 320 25.38 -36.42 3.95
N SER A 321 25.58 -35.86 2.77
CA SER A 321 24.77 -34.80 2.17
C SER A 321 23.37 -35.34 1.87
N ILE A 322 22.33 -34.64 2.35
CA ILE A 322 20.95 -34.85 1.92
C ILE A 322 20.49 -33.59 1.19
N THR A 323 20.47 -33.74 -0.13
CA THR A 323 19.85 -32.88 -1.13
C THR A 323 18.34 -33.14 -1.13
N THR A 324 17.51 -32.11 -0.94
CA THR A 324 16.10 -32.18 -1.37
C THR A 324 15.59 -30.83 -1.90
N ASN A 325 15.60 -30.77 -3.23
CA ASN A 325 14.59 -30.27 -4.16
C ASN A 325 13.72 -29.05 -3.80
N LYS A 326 14.00 -27.98 -4.54
CA LYS A 326 13.06 -26.90 -4.87
C LYS A 326 11.96 -27.43 -5.79
N HIS A 327 10.70 -27.34 -5.37
CA HIS A 327 9.57 -27.36 -6.31
C HIS A 327 9.12 -25.92 -6.58
N GLN A 328 9.42 -25.44 -7.78
CA GLN A 328 8.76 -24.29 -8.39
C GLN A 328 7.34 -24.68 -8.76
N LYS A 329 6.35 -23.99 -8.16
CA LYS A 329 4.97 -23.99 -8.65
C LYS A 329 4.80 -22.73 -9.50
N GLN A 330 4.73 -22.91 -10.81
CA GLN A 330 4.24 -21.89 -11.74
C GLN A 330 2.71 -21.85 -11.62
N THR A 331 2.17 -20.71 -11.23
CA THR A 331 0.73 -20.42 -11.36
C THR A 331 0.58 -19.33 -12.41
N ASN A 332 0.05 -19.73 -13.56
CA ASN A 332 -0.44 -18.83 -14.59
C ASN A 332 -1.68 -18.08 -14.06
N HIS A 333 -1.58 -16.76 -13.94
CA HIS A 333 -2.74 -15.89 -13.78
C HIS A 333 -2.91 -15.01 -15.03
N PRO A 334 -4.16 -14.72 -15.44
CA PRO A 334 -4.46 -13.93 -16.63
C PRO A 334 -4.01 -12.48 -16.42
N GLN A 335 -3.20 -11.98 -17.36
CA GLN A 335 -2.74 -10.59 -17.39
C GLN A 335 -3.92 -9.66 -17.69
N GLN A 336 -4.41 -8.94 -16.68
CA GLN A 336 -5.17 -7.71 -16.91
C GLN A 336 -4.16 -6.58 -17.07
N TYR A 337 -4.07 -6.06 -18.30
CA TYR A 337 -3.13 -5.00 -18.69
C TYR A 337 -3.55 -3.65 -18.09
N ASN A 338 -2.96 -3.28 -16.95
CA ASN A 338 -2.82 -1.89 -16.54
C ASN A 338 -1.39 -1.44 -16.90
N THR A 339 -1.17 -1.08 -18.16
CA THR A 339 0.11 -0.56 -18.66
C THR A 339 0.22 0.94 -18.36
N ILE A 340 0.68 1.28 -17.15
CA ILE A 340 1.29 2.58 -16.90
C ILE A 340 2.79 2.45 -17.25
N TRP A 341 3.24 3.30 -18.15
CA TRP A 341 4.48 3.13 -18.91
C TRP A 341 5.72 3.58 -18.10
N PRO A 342 6.75 2.73 -17.92
CA PRO A 342 8.01 3.14 -17.28
C PRO A 342 8.74 4.23 -18.07
N LYS A 343 9.58 5.04 -17.39
CA LYS A 343 10.44 6.10 -18.00
C LYS A 343 11.18 5.65 -19.27
N ARG A 344 11.73 4.43 -19.30
CA ARG A 344 12.40 3.83 -20.48
C ARG A 344 11.47 3.59 -21.68
N MET A 345 10.19 3.35 -21.42
CA MET A 345 9.19 3.02 -22.42
C MET A 345 8.59 4.30 -23.01
N ILE A 346 8.37 5.33 -22.17
CA ILE A 346 8.02 6.70 -22.60
C ILE A 346 9.14 7.27 -23.47
N PHE A 347 10.40 7.09 -23.11
CA PHE A 347 11.54 7.54 -23.93
C PHE A 347 11.59 6.85 -25.31
N LYS A 348 11.31 5.54 -25.38
CA LYS A 348 11.19 4.82 -26.66
C LYS A 348 9.97 5.23 -27.48
N LEU A 349 8.87 5.57 -26.80
CA LEU A 349 7.67 6.13 -27.43
C LEU A 349 8.00 7.49 -28.02
N TYR A 350 8.68 8.36 -27.27
CA TYR A 350 9.16 9.67 -27.71
C TYR A 350 10.14 9.55 -28.88
N GLU A 351 11.13 8.65 -28.82
CA GLU A 351 12.04 8.40 -29.95
C GLU A 351 11.29 7.86 -31.19
N ARG A 352 10.29 7.01 -31.01
CA ARG A 352 9.44 6.53 -32.12
C ARG A 352 8.54 7.63 -32.66
N PHE A 353 7.99 8.47 -31.79
CA PHE A 353 7.16 9.62 -32.14
C PHE A 353 7.97 10.67 -32.90
N ALA A 354 9.14 11.04 -32.38
CA ALA A 354 10.10 11.94 -33.02
C ALA A 354 10.57 11.41 -34.37
N LYS A 355 10.79 10.08 -34.49
CA LYS A 355 11.11 9.43 -35.78
C LYS A 355 9.92 9.34 -36.73
N GLN A 356 8.71 9.10 -36.24
CA GLN A 356 7.49 8.99 -37.05
C GLN A 356 6.96 10.35 -37.52
N LEU A 357 7.16 11.40 -36.74
CA LEU A 357 6.80 12.77 -37.07
C LEU A 357 7.85 13.48 -37.93
N SER A 358 9.06 12.90 -38.08
CA SER A 358 10.18 13.49 -38.82
C SER A 358 10.28 15.02 -38.65
N TRP A 359 10.37 15.44 -37.38
CA TRP A 359 10.88 16.76 -37.05
C TRP A 359 12.40 16.68 -37.23
N LYS A 360 12.93 17.42 -38.22
CA LYS A 360 14.37 17.67 -38.35
C LYS A 360 14.82 18.74 -37.38
#